data_AF-A0A8C9Y5A0-F1
#
_entry.id   AF-A0A8C9Y5A0-F1
#
_cell.length_a   1.000
_cell.length_b   1.000
_cell.length_c   1.000
_cell.angle_alpha   90.00
_cell.angle_beta   90.00
_cell.angle_gamma   90.00
#
_symmetry.space_group_name_H-M   'P 1'
#
loop_
_entity.id
_entity.type
_entity.pdbx_description
1 polymer ?
#
loop_
_entity_poly.entity_id
_entity_poly.type
_entity_poly.pdbx_seq_one_letter_code
_entity_poly.pdbx_strand_id
1 'polypeptide(L)'
;MVKHQPLQVYERQLCLSCITGIYGCRWKRYQRSHDDTTKWELLWSFILLFTFCLLLVWFYFWWEAHNDYNEFNWFLYNRSGEWSDGTVPILATTAAGFTYIAFLMILALCHVVLGQQLNLHWLHKIGVAAALFTTIVGVISVSQTWGQEWDVIPISLQATGPFLHIGALAAVTALSWIVAGQVARTEKTMFQVVVVLLYLSVLLGLYVVPMYITSPCIMDPTTLKQRPDVIGHQGAPMLAPENTLWSFQRALQMNVTGFEADVAISVDGVPFLMHDRTLRRTTDVEKVFPDRQMEDASFFNWTDLQQLNAGQWFLKDDPFWTVHNLSPHEKDLIANQTVCSLEQLLKMAFYHNSTVVFRLRRPPPEHPCYHSWVNDTLQAVQQSGVPQGLVMWTPDEHRAQVRQLAPGLIQTSVEKRSPQFLHQYGISRLLLRYNQASPQEIRNFSQSNINLTLYTINEPWLYSVLWCSGVSSVSSEASHILKKVPYPIWLMRPDEYCMMWVCVDLISFAVVIGIFIFQKYRMSGMRSYNPEQIMLSAAVRRSSRDLNVMKEKLIFSGPPQ
;
A
#
# COMPACT_ATOMS: atom_id res chain seq x y z
N MET A 1 -55.09 -23.69 38.05
CA MET A 1 -54.47 -22.35 38.20
C MET A 1 -53.71 -22.04 36.91
N VAL A 2 -54.37 -21.36 35.97
CA VAL A 2 -53.76 -20.97 34.68
C VAL A 2 -52.94 -19.71 34.96
N LYS A 3 -51.61 -19.80 34.88
CA LYS A 3 -50.72 -18.63 34.93
C LYS A 3 -50.94 -17.82 33.66
N HIS A 4 -51.68 -16.72 33.73
CA HIS A 4 -51.65 -15.72 32.68
C HIS A 4 -50.25 -15.09 32.64
N GLN A 5 -49.46 -15.46 31.62
CA GLN A 5 -48.32 -14.66 31.22
C GLN A 5 -48.83 -13.27 30.82
N PRO A 6 -48.23 -12.17 31.31
CA PRO A 6 -48.59 -10.86 30.83
C PRO A 6 -48.25 -10.78 29.34
N LEU A 7 -49.21 -10.36 28.52
CA LEU A 7 -49.01 -10.00 27.13
C LEU A 7 -47.95 -8.89 27.07
N GLN A 8 -46.69 -9.29 26.86
CA GLN A 8 -45.61 -8.37 26.53
C GLN A 8 -45.94 -7.73 25.18
N VAL A 9 -46.11 -6.41 25.19
CA VAL A 9 -46.25 -5.62 23.97
C VAL A 9 -44.87 -5.62 23.29
N TYR A 10 -44.73 -6.45 22.25
CA TYR A 10 -43.50 -6.58 21.48
C TYR A 10 -43.38 -5.43 20.47
N GLU A 11 -42.55 -4.43 20.78
CA GLU A 11 -42.14 -3.44 19.80
C GLU A 11 -41.33 -4.10 18.67
N ARG A 12 -41.61 -3.67 17.43
CA ARG A 12 -41.00 -4.20 16.22
C ARG A 12 -39.59 -3.62 16.09
N GLN A 13 -38.59 -4.23 16.75
CA GLN A 13 -37.18 -3.82 16.61
C GLN A 13 -36.61 -4.30 15.26
N LEU A 14 -37.02 -3.62 14.17
CA LEU A 14 -36.60 -3.93 12.79
C LEU A 14 -35.07 -3.99 12.67
N CYS A 15 -34.36 -3.04 13.31
CA CYS A 15 -32.90 -2.96 13.32
C CYS A 15 -32.24 -4.21 13.95
N LEU A 16 -32.77 -4.70 15.07
CA LEU A 16 -32.24 -5.91 15.73
C LEU A 16 -32.41 -7.14 14.82
N SER A 17 -33.58 -7.28 14.19
CA SER A 17 -33.88 -8.38 13.26
C SER A 17 -32.97 -8.37 12.03
N CYS A 18 -32.62 -7.19 11.51
CA CYS A 18 -31.63 -7.06 10.44
C CYS A 18 -30.22 -7.48 10.89
N ILE A 19 -29.76 -7.03 12.05
CA ILE A 19 -28.42 -7.34 12.57
C ILE A 19 -28.26 -8.85 12.87
N THR A 20 -29.27 -9.48 13.48
CA THR A 20 -29.27 -10.92 13.76
C THR A 20 -29.52 -11.76 12.50
N GLY A 21 -30.30 -11.23 11.57
CA GLY A 21 -30.61 -11.81 10.27
C GLY A 21 -29.36 -11.90 9.39
N ILE A 22 -28.64 -10.80 9.23
CA ILE A 22 -27.46 -10.75 8.36
C ILE A 22 -26.31 -11.58 8.95
N TYR A 23 -25.99 -11.45 10.24
CA TYR A 23 -24.84 -12.13 10.84
C TYR A 23 -25.06 -13.64 11.06
N GLY A 24 -26.28 -14.05 11.40
CA GLY A 24 -26.60 -15.41 11.85
C GLY A 24 -27.74 -16.11 11.10
N CYS A 25 -28.31 -15.50 10.04
CA CYS A 25 -29.56 -15.94 9.39
C CYS A 25 -30.77 -16.05 10.32
N ARG A 26 -30.78 -15.29 11.42
CA ARG A 26 -31.87 -15.28 12.42
C ARG A 26 -32.81 -14.08 12.20
N TRP A 27 -33.74 -14.24 11.25
CA TRP A 27 -34.71 -13.20 10.86
C TRP A 27 -35.99 -13.16 11.73
N LYS A 28 -36.23 -14.16 12.58
CA LYS A 28 -37.44 -14.26 13.40
C LYS A 28 -37.40 -13.29 14.60
N ARG A 29 -38.58 -12.78 15.00
CA ARG A 29 -38.83 -11.93 16.19
C ARG A 29 -38.10 -12.51 17.40
N TYR A 30 -37.05 -11.83 17.87
CA TYR A 30 -36.24 -12.33 18.97
C TYR A 30 -36.43 -11.47 20.22
N GLN A 31 -36.75 -12.18 21.32
CA GLN A 31 -36.54 -11.75 22.69
C GLN A 31 -35.02 -11.77 22.94
N ARG A 32 -34.46 -10.84 23.71
CA ARG A 32 -33.01 -10.84 24.02
C ARG A 32 -32.57 -12.25 24.45
N SER A 33 -31.64 -12.86 23.73
CA SER A 33 -31.16 -14.21 24.08
C SER A 33 -30.58 -14.16 25.49
N HIS A 34 -31.11 -14.97 26.41
CA HIS A 34 -30.54 -15.16 27.74
C HIS A 34 -29.44 -16.24 27.75
N ASP A 35 -29.21 -16.90 26.62
CA ASP A 35 -28.24 -17.96 26.49
C ASP A 35 -26.84 -17.39 26.21
N ASP A 36 -25.83 -17.90 26.90
CA ASP A 36 -24.44 -17.50 26.71
C ASP A 36 -23.91 -17.89 25.31
N THR A 37 -22.89 -17.18 24.83
CA THR A 37 -22.19 -17.53 23.59
C THR A 37 -21.39 -18.83 23.83
N THR A 38 -21.53 -19.81 22.95
CA THR A 38 -20.83 -21.09 23.11
C THR A 38 -19.32 -20.91 22.92
N LYS A 39 -18.51 -21.82 23.50
CA LYS A 39 -17.04 -21.83 23.29
C LYS A 39 -16.66 -21.91 21.81
N TRP A 40 -17.46 -22.62 20.99
CA TRP A 40 -17.24 -22.70 19.55
C TRP A 40 -17.49 -21.38 18.83
N GLU A 41 -18.58 -20.67 19.15
CA GLU A 41 -18.85 -19.35 18.58
C GLU A 41 -17.82 -18.31 19.03
N LEU A 42 -17.32 -18.43 20.27
CA LEU A 42 -16.21 -17.61 20.77
C LEU A 42 -14.94 -17.82 19.94
N LEU A 43 -14.58 -19.08 19.63
CA LEU A 43 -13.43 -19.37 18.77
C LEU A 43 -13.61 -18.74 17.37
N TRP A 44 -14.78 -18.86 16.77
CA TRP A 44 -15.05 -18.23 15.47
C TRP A 44 -14.97 -16.71 15.51
N SER A 45 -15.31 -16.10 16.64
CA SER A 45 -15.12 -14.66 16.84
C SER A 45 -13.63 -14.28 16.90
N PHE A 46 -12.78 -15.11 17.52
CA PHE A 46 -11.33 -14.93 17.50
C PHE A 46 -10.74 -15.14 16.09
N ILE A 47 -11.21 -16.16 15.36
CA ILE A 47 -10.79 -16.39 13.98
C ILE A 47 -11.17 -15.17 13.12
N LEU A 48 -12.40 -14.68 13.23
CA LEU A 48 -12.85 -13.48 12.51
C LEU A 48 -11.97 -12.26 12.81
N LEU A 49 -11.65 -12.00 14.09
CA LEU A 49 -10.76 -10.91 14.49
C LEU A 49 -9.35 -11.09 13.91
N PHE A 50 -8.79 -12.29 13.99
CA PHE A 50 -7.47 -12.60 13.44
C PHE A 50 -7.45 -12.39 11.91
N THR A 51 -8.46 -12.90 11.20
CA THR A 51 -8.63 -12.70 9.77
C THR A 51 -8.75 -11.22 9.41
N PHE A 52 -9.51 -10.44 10.18
CA PHE A 52 -9.60 -9.00 10.00
C PHE A 52 -8.23 -8.31 10.13
N CYS A 53 -7.49 -8.60 11.20
CA CYS A 53 -6.17 -8.00 11.41
C CYS A 53 -5.17 -8.39 10.30
N LEU A 54 -5.15 -9.66 9.89
CA LEU A 54 -4.29 -10.13 8.81
C LEU A 54 -4.64 -9.46 7.48
N LEU A 55 -5.93 -9.38 7.13
CA LEU A 55 -6.39 -8.71 5.91
C LEU A 55 -6.14 -7.20 5.94
N LEU A 56 -6.20 -6.55 7.11
CA LEU A 56 -5.87 -5.14 7.24
C LEU A 56 -4.41 -4.88 6.85
N VAL A 57 -3.48 -5.71 7.37
CA VAL A 57 -2.06 -5.63 7.01
C VAL A 57 -1.84 -5.97 5.53
N TRP A 58 -2.51 -7.00 5.02
CA TRP A 58 -2.41 -7.41 3.63
C TRP A 58 -2.95 -6.35 2.65
N PHE A 59 -4.08 -5.74 2.97
CA PHE A 59 -4.65 -4.63 2.21
C PHE A 59 -3.71 -3.42 2.24
N TYR A 60 -3.15 -3.08 3.40
CA TYR A 60 -2.16 -2.02 3.53
C TYR A 60 -0.90 -2.29 2.70
N PHE A 61 -0.37 -3.52 2.72
CA PHE A 61 0.76 -3.91 1.88
C PHE A 61 0.48 -3.63 0.39
N TRP A 62 -0.65 -4.10 -0.13
CA TRP A 62 -0.98 -3.89 -1.55
C TRP A 62 -1.24 -2.43 -1.89
N TRP A 63 -1.78 -1.64 -0.95
CA TRP A 63 -1.96 -0.21 -1.12
C TRP A 63 -0.61 0.50 -1.26
N GLU A 64 0.35 0.22 -0.39
CA GLU A 64 1.68 0.85 -0.41
C GLU A 64 2.58 0.33 -1.54
N ALA A 65 2.40 -0.93 -1.96
CA ALA A 65 3.11 -1.52 -3.08
C ALA A 65 2.76 -0.88 -4.44
N HIS A 66 1.83 0.10 -4.49
CA HIS A 66 1.47 0.84 -5.71
C HIS A 66 2.68 1.42 -6.44
N ASN A 67 3.70 1.86 -5.69
CA ASN A 67 4.96 2.33 -6.24
C ASN A 67 5.63 1.32 -7.21
N ASP A 68 5.50 0.03 -6.92
CA ASP A 68 6.18 -1.08 -7.58
C ASP A 68 5.23 -1.98 -8.41
N TYR A 69 4.03 -1.52 -8.74
CA TYR A 69 3.08 -2.30 -9.55
C TYR A 69 3.64 -2.67 -10.93
N ASN A 70 4.40 -1.78 -11.56
CA ASN A 70 5.04 -2.08 -12.84
C ASN A 70 6.07 -3.21 -12.70
N GLU A 71 6.91 -3.14 -11.66
CA GLU A 71 7.88 -4.20 -11.33
C GLU A 71 7.19 -5.53 -11.04
N PHE A 72 6.03 -5.51 -10.36
CA PHE A 72 5.23 -6.71 -10.14
C PHE A 72 4.70 -7.32 -11.44
N ASN A 73 4.14 -6.49 -12.33
CA ASN A 73 3.62 -6.93 -13.62
C ASN A 73 4.75 -7.47 -14.52
N TRP A 74 5.92 -6.83 -14.48
CA TRP A 74 7.13 -7.33 -15.14
C TRP A 74 7.59 -8.68 -14.57
N PHE A 75 7.58 -8.83 -13.25
CA PHE A 75 7.88 -10.10 -12.58
C PHE A 75 6.93 -11.22 -13.02
N LEU A 76 5.63 -10.93 -13.14
CA LEU A 76 4.64 -11.89 -13.66
C LEU A 76 4.92 -12.24 -15.14
N TYR A 77 5.18 -11.23 -15.97
CA TYR A 77 5.54 -11.41 -17.37
C TYR A 77 6.74 -12.35 -17.54
N ASN A 78 7.80 -12.15 -16.74
CA ASN A 78 8.99 -12.98 -16.83
C ASN A 78 8.74 -14.47 -16.48
N ARG A 79 7.63 -14.77 -15.79
CA ARG A 79 7.20 -16.15 -15.47
C ARG A 79 6.17 -16.70 -16.46
N SER A 80 5.22 -15.91 -16.91
CA SER A 80 4.13 -16.34 -17.80
C SER A 80 4.49 -16.26 -19.28
N GLY A 81 5.36 -15.33 -19.66
CA GLY A 81 5.65 -14.95 -21.04
C GLY A 81 4.58 -14.08 -21.71
N GLU A 82 3.54 -13.70 -20.98
CA GLU A 82 2.41 -12.86 -21.44
C GLU A 82 2.22 -11.67 -20.50
N TRP A 83 2.07 -10.47 -21.08
CA TRP A 83 1.86 -9.27 -20.30
C TRP A 83 0.41 -9.21 -19.83
N SER A 84 0.22 -9.00 -18.53
CA SER A 84 -1.09 -8.77 -17.93
C SER A 84 -0.96 -7.93 -16.68
N ASP A 85 -1.95 -7.09 -16.40
CA ASP A 85 -2.00 -6.33 -15.15
C ASP A 85 -2.52 -7.23 -14.02
N GLY A 86 -1.60 -7.93 -13.37
CA GLY A 86 -1.91 -8.85 -12.28
C GLY A 86 -2.27 -8.15 -10.98
N THR A 87 -2.00 -6.84 -10.86
CA THR A 87 -2.30 -6.08 -9.64
C THR A 87 -3.80 -5.88 -9.45
N VAL A 88 -4.54 -5.62 -10.54
CA VAL A 88 -5.99 -5.37 -10.52
C VAL A 88 -6.80 -6.51 -9.90
N PRO A 89 -6.68 -7.79 -10.33
CA PRO A 89 -7.44 -8.88 -9.71
C PRO A 89 -7.03 -9.11 -8.25
N ILE A 90 -5.75 -8.93 -7.89
CA ILE A 90 -5.30 -9.09 -6.51
C ILE A 90 -5.88 -7.99 -5.61
N LEU A 91 -5.88 -6.74 -6.06
CA LEU A 91 -6.49 -5.62 -5.35
C LEU A 91 -7.99 -5.79 -5.21
N ALA A 92 -8.69 -6.15 -6.29
CA ALA A 92 -10.13 -6.35 -6.27
C ALA A 92 -10.53 -7.45 -5.28
N THR A 93 -9.83 -8.58 -5.30
CA THR A 93 -10.09 -9.71 -4.38
C THR A 93 -9.72 -9.35 -2.94
N THR A 94 -8.60 -8.66 -2.72
CA THR A 94 -8.16 -8.22 -1.39
C THR A 94 -9.12 -7.18 -0.81
N ALA A 95 -9.55 -6.19 -1.60
CA ALA A 95 -10.51 -5.17 -1.19
C ALA A 95 -11.90 -5.77 -0.89
N ALA A 96 -12.38 -6.69 -1.74
CA ALA A 96 -13.64 -7.39 -1.51
C ALA A 96 -13.59 -8.24 -0.23
N GLY A 97 -12.50 -9.00 -0.05
CA GLY A 97 -12.26 -9.80 1.15
C GLY A 97 -12.19 -8.95 2.42
N PHE A 98 -11.40 -7.88 2.41
CA PHE A 98 -11.30 -6.95 3.52
C PHE A 98 -12.65 -6.30 3.86
N THR A 99 -13.38 -5.80 2.86
CA THR A 99 -14.69 -5.16 3.05
C THR A 99 -15.70 -6.13 3.67
N TYR A 100 -15.75 -7.37 3.17
CA TYR A 100 -16.63 -8.41 3.69
C TYR A 100 -16.31 -8.77 5.15
N ILE A 101 -15.03 -8.98 5.47
CA ILE A 101 -14.59 -9.32 6.83
C ILE A 101 -14.77 -8.14 7.79
N ALA A 102 -14.47 -6.92 7.37
CA ALA A 102 -14.71 -5.70 8.14
C ALA A 102 -16.20 -5.52 8.45
N PHE A 103 -17.08 -5.77 7.48
CA PHE A 103 -18.52 -5.71 7.67
C PHE A 103 -19.00 -6.76 8.70
N LEU A 104 -18.54 -8.00 8.61
CA LEU A 104 -18.84 -9.03 9.62
C LEU A 104 -18.32 -8.65 11.01
N MET A 105 -17.15 -8.01 11.09
CA MET A 105 -16.56 -7.57 12.34
C MET A 105 -17.39 -6.42 12.96
N ILE A 106 -17.85 -5.46 12.17
CA ILE A 106 -18.80 -4.43 12.62
C ILE A 106 -20.10 -5.06 13.13
N LEU A 107 -20.66 -6.04 12.41
CA LEU A 107 -21.86 -6.75 12.86
C LEU A 107 -21.61 -7.48 14.18
N ALA A 108 -20.47 -8.15 14.35
CA ALA A 108 -20.10 -8.79 15.60
C ALA A 108 -20.04 -7.78 16.76
N LEU A 109 -19.45 -6.60 16.56
CA LEU A 109 -19.46 -5.52 17.56
C LEU A 109 -20.89 -5.06 17.89
N CYS A 110 -21.76 -4.92 16.89
CA CYS A 110 -23.16 -4.59 17.11
C CYS A 110 -23.90 -5.65 17.95
N HIS A 111 -23.63 -6.94 17.74
CA HIS A 111 -24.15 -8.02 18.58
C HIS A 111 -23.68 -7.88 20.03
N VAL A 112 -22.40 -7.58 20.25
CA VAL A 112 -21.87 -7.31 21.60
C VAL A 112 -22.57 -6.12 22.25
N VAL A 113 -22.77 -5.01 21.54
CA VAL A 113 -23.47 -3.82 22.07
C VAL A 113 -24.91 -4.13 22.46
N LEU A 114 -25.61 -4.90 21.63
CA LEU A 114 -27.01 -5.29 21.87
C LEU A 114 -27.13 -6.40 22.93
N GLY A 115 -26.02 -7.03 23.31
CA GLY A 115 -26.00 -8.18 24.22
C GLY A 115 -26.67 -9.40 23.61
N GLN A 116 -26.39 -9.63 22.32
CA GLN A 116 -26.82 -10.81 21.57
C GLN A 116 -25.67 -11.81 21.46
N GLN A 117 -26.01 -13.08 21.27
CA GLN A 117 -25.01 -14.13 21.03
C GLN A 117 -24.31 -13.93 19.68
N LEU A 118 -22.99 -14.09 19.68
CA LEU A 118 -22.13 -14.07 18.49
C LEU A 118 -22.26 -15.36 17.66
N ASN A 119 -23.47 -15.71 17.24
CA ASN A 119 -23.71 -16.88 16.40
C ASN A 119 -23.47 -16.51 14.93
N LEU A 120 -22.27 -16.83 14.44
CA LEU A 120 -21.89 -16.59 13.06
C LEU A 120 -22.46 -17.70 12.17
N HIS A 121 -23.24 -17.33 11.15
CA HIS A 121 -23.84 -18.30 10.25
C HIS A 121 -22.78 -19.16 9.54
N TRP A 122 -23.09 -20.43 9.26
CA TRP A 122 -22.13 -21.37 8.66
C TRP A 122 -21.58 -20.90 7.30
N LEU A 123 -22.39 -20.21 6.48
CA LEU A 123 -21.91 -19.58 5.24
C LEU A 123 -20.84 -18.52 5.51
N HIS A 124 -21.01 -17.70 6.56
CA HIS A 124 -20.01 -16.71 6.92
C HIS A 124 -18.76 -17.37 7.50
N LYS A 125 -18.89 -18.46 8.26
CA LYS A 125 -17.75 -19.27 8.72
C LYS A 125 -16.92 -19.78 7.55
N ILE A 126 -17.56 -20.27 6.48
CA ILE A 126 -16.87 -20.65 5.23
C ILE A 126 -16.17 -19.45 4.61
N GLY A 127 -16.87 -18.31 4.47
CA GLY A 127 -16.28 -17.10 3.90
C GLY A 127 -15.06 -16.58 4.69
N VAL A 128 -15.13 -16.58 6.02
CA VAL A 128 -14.03 -16.21 6.91
C VAL A 128 -12.85 -17.17 6.75
N ALA A 129 -13.10 -18.48 6.74
CA ALA A 129 -12.06 -19.48 6.54
C ALA A 129 -11.40 -19.37 5.16
N ALA A 130 -12.19 -19.15 4.10
CA ALA A 130 -11.68 -18.95 2.75
C ALA A 130 -10.84 -17.68 2.63
N ALA A 131 -11.31 -16.56 3.20
CA ALA A 131 -10.56 -15.31 3.23
C ALA A 131 -9.25 -15.46 4.01
N LEU A 132 -9.28 -16.14 5.16
CA LEU A 132 -8.07 -16.42 5.95
C LEU A 132 -7.07 -17.27 5.17
N PHE A 133 -7.53 -18.39 4.59
CA PHE A 133 -6.69 -19.30 3.83
C PHE A 133 -6.04 -18.61 2.63
N THR A 134 -6.83 -17.91 1.81
CA THR A 134 -6.33 -17.18 0.64
C THR A 134 -5.35 -16.09 1.01
N THR A 135 -5.58 -15.37 2.12
CA THR A 135 -4.65 -14.35 2.62
C THR A 135 -3.33 -14.97 3.08
N ILE A 136 -3.37 -16.07 3.84
CA ILE A 136 -2.16 -16.78 4.29
C ILE A 136 -1.36 -17.29 3.09
N VAL A 137 -2.03 -17.90 2.11
CA VAL A 137 -1.38 -18.36 0.88
C VAL A 137 -0.77 -17.18 0.11
N GLY A 138 -1.48 -16.05 0.01
CA GLY A 138 -1.00 -14.83 -0.64
C GLY A 138 0.24 -14.26 0.04
N VAL A 139 0.23 -14.13 1.36
CA VAL A 139 1.37 -13.65 2.17
C VAL A 139 2.57 -14.56 2.00
N ILE A 140 2.39 -15.88 2.05
CA ILE A 140 3.49 -16.85 1.85
C ILE A 140 4.05 -16.73 0.44
N SER A 141 3.17 -16.65 -0.57
CA SER A 141 3.58 -16.58 -1.98
C SER A 141 4.38 -15.32 -2.27
N VAL A 142 3.92 -14.14 -1.82
CA VAL A 142 4.69 -12.89 -1.95
C VAL A 142 6.01 -12.98 -1.19
N SER A 143 6.02 -13.51 0.04
CA SER A 143 7.27 -13.65 0.81
C SER A 143 8.32 -14.53 0.14
N GLN A 144 7.91 -15.59 -0.56
CA GLN A 144 8.82 -16.50 -1.24
C GLN A 144 9.28 -15.99 -2.60
N THR A 145 8.44 -15.22 -3.29
CA THR A 145 8.67 -14.90 -4.69
C THR A 145 9.01 -13.44 -4.96
N TRP A 146 8.58 -12.53 -4.08
CA TRP A 146 8.71 -11.08 -4.21
C TRP A 146 8.96 -10.45 -2.82
N GLY A 147 9.77 -11.13 -2.00
CA GLY A 147 9.91 -10.82 -0.58
C GLY A 147 10.61 -9.50 -0.26
N GLN A 148 11.36 -8.92 -1.20
CA GLN A 148 12.04 -7.63 -1.02
C GLN A 148 11.03 -6.47 -0.85
N GLU A 149 9.80 -6.63 -1.34
CA GLU A 149 8.78 -5.59 -1.23
C GLU A 149 8.17 -5.45 0.14
N TRP A 150 8.41 -6.40 1.05
CA TRP A 150 8.01 -6.22 2.45
C TRP A 150 8.67 -4.99 3.08
N ASP A 151 9.79 -4.52 2.53
CA ASP A 151 10.47 -3.29 2.94
C ASP A 151 9.61 -2.02 2.72
N VAL A 152 8.61 -2.06 1.83
CA VAL A 152 7.71 -0.92 1.62
C VAL A 152 6.87 -0.60 2.86
N ILE A 153 6.57 -1.59 3.71
CA ILE A 153 5.79 -1.39 4.94
C ILE A 153 6.55 -0.50 5.94
N PRO A 154 7.76 -0.85 6.42
CA PRO A 154 8.48 0.01 7.36
C PRO A 154 8.84 1.37 6.74
N ILE A 155 9.01 1.48 5.43
CA ILE A 155 9.27 2.76 4.74
C ILE A 155 8.00 3.63 4.73
N SER A 156 6.86 3.08 4.30
CA SER A 156 5.57 3.79 4.29
C SER A 156 5.12 4.22 5.69
N LEU A 157 5.39 3.44 6.74
CA LEU A 157 5.10 3.81 8.12
C LEU A 157 5.81 5.10 8.57
N GLN A 158 6.92 5.48 7.93
CA GLN A 158 7.57 6.77 8.18
C GLN A 158 6.74 7.96 7.65
N ALA A 159 5.85 7.74 6.68
CA ALA A 159 4.89 8.75 6.20
C ALA A 159 3.52 8.59 6.87
N THR A 160 3.00 7.36 6.93
CA THR A 160 1.61 7.08 7.33
C THR A 160 1.44 6.92 8.83
N GLY A 161 2.50 6.63 9.58
CA GLY A 161 2.49 6.32 11.01
C GLY A 161 1.68 7.33 11.85
N PRO A 162 1.93 8.65 11.76
CA PRO A 162 1.15 9.66 12.47
C PRO A 162 -0.36 9.55 12.24
N PHE A 163 -0.79 9.28 11.01
CA PHE A 163 -2.20 9.23 10.64
C PHE A 163 -2.84 7.89 11.03
N LEU A 164 -2.10 6.79 10.89
CA LEU A 164 -2.52 5.48 11.35
C LEU A 164 -2.70 5.45 12.88
N HIS A 165 -1.84 6.15 13.63
CA HIS A 165 -2.00 6.33 15.07
C HIS A 165 -3.32 7.03 15.41
N ILE A 166 -3.60 8.17 14.77
CA ILE A 166 -4.86 8.91 15.00
C ILE A 166 -6.07 8.03 14.68
N GLY A 167 -6.03 7.31 13.55
CA GLY A 167 -7.09 6.38 13.16
C GLY A 167 -7.28 5.24 14.17
N ALA A 168 -6.20 4.61 14.62
CA ALA A 168 -6.23 3.54 15.61
C ALA A 168 -6.77 4.04 16.96
N LEU A 169 -6.34 5.22 17.41
CA LEU A 169 -6.79 5.82 18.65
C LEU A 169 -8.27 6.23 18.58
N ALA A 170 -8.73 6.77 17.45
CA ALA A 170 -10.14 7.05 17.22
C ALA A 170 -10.98 5.76 17.28
N ALA A 171 -10.52 4.67 16.66
CA ALA A 171 -11.20 3.38 16.70
C ALA A 171 -11.29 2.82 18.13
N VAL A 172 -10.19 2.83 18.89
CA VAL A 172 -10.18 2.35 20.29
C VAL A 172 -10.98 3.25 21.22
N THR A 173 -11.01 4.57 20.96
CA THR A 173 -11.88 5.51 21.66
C THR A 173 -13.35 5.19 21.40
N ALA A 174 -13.73 4.89 20.15
CA ALA A 174 -15.10 4.48 19.82
C ALA A 174 -15.50 3.15 20.50
N LEU A 175 -14.56 2.19 20.59
CA LEU A 175 -14.77 0.93 21.30
C LEU A 175 -15.03 1.11 22.81
N SER A 176 -14.65 2.24 23.41
CA SER A 176 -14.93 2.54 24.83
C SER A 176 -16.43 2.48 25.15
N TRP A 177 -17.30 2.84 24.20
CA TRP A 177 -18.75 2.74 24.39
C TRP A 177 -19.21 1.30 24.63
N ILE A 178 -18.64 0.37 23.87
CA ILE A 178 -18.94 -1.06 23.96
C ILE A 178 -18.39 -1.59 25.29
N VAL A 179 -17.14 -1.28 25.60
CA VAL A 179 -16.45 -1.72 26.83
C VAL A 179 -17.18 -1.20 28.07
N ALA A 180 -17.44 0.11 28.16
CA ALA A 180 -18.16 0.72 29.28
C ALA A 180 -19.58 0.15 29.42
N GLY A 181 -20.27 -0.09 28.31
CA GLY A 181 -21.60 -0.72 28.32
C GLY A 181 -21.58 -2.16 28.85
N GLN A 182 -20.56 -2.96 28.52
CA GLN A 182 -20.38 -4.31 29.03
C GLN A 182 -20.07 -4.30 30.53
N VAL A 183 -19.12 -3.47 30.95
CA VAL A 183 -18.73 -3.31 32.36
C VAL A 183 -19.93 -2.89 33.21
N ALA A 184 -20.73 -1.94 32.74
CA ALA A 184 -21.89 -1.44 33.48
C ALA A 184 -23.06 -2.46 33.56
N ARG A 185 -23.12 -3.46 32.67
CA ARG A 185 -24.15 -4.53 32.67
C ARG A 185 -23.74 -5.75 33.49
N THR A 186 -22.47 -6.12 33.49
CA THR A 186 -21.99 -7.31 34.21
C THR A 186 -22.06 -7.11 35.73
N GLU A 187 -22.39 -8.17 36.47
CA GLU A 187 -22.38 -8.17 37.94
C GLU A 187 -21.09 -8.78 38.54
N LYS A 188 -20.33 -9.52 37.74
CA LYS A 188 -19.06 -10.15 38.12
C LYS A 188 -17.92 -9.12 38.14
N THR A 189 -17.51 -8.71 39.34
CA THR A 189 -16.44 -7.72 39.57
C THR A 189 -15.10 -8.11 38.93
N MET A 190 -14.71 -9.39 39.00
CA MET A 190 -13.45 -9.86 38.41
C MET A 190 -13.42 -9.64 36.88
N PHE A 191 -14.52 -9.98 36.19
CA PHE A 191 -14.62 -9.79 34.73
C PHE A 191 -14.56 -8.31 34.34
N GLN A 192 -15.24 -7.43 35.08
CA GLN A 192 -15.17 -5.98 34.88
C GLN A 192 -13.73 -5.46 34.98
N VAL A 193 -13.02 -5.87 36.03
CA VAL A 193 -11.63 -5.44 36.26
C VAL A 193 -10.74 -5.92 35.12
N VAL A 194 -10.84 -7.19 34.71
CA VAL A 194 -10.02 -7.73 33.61
C VAL A 194 -10.28 -7.00 32.30
N VAL A 195 -11.54 -6.79 31.92
CA VAL A 195 -11.90 -6.10 30.67
C VAL A 195 -11.43 -4.65 30.67
N VAL A 196 -11.59 -3.92 31.77
CA VAL A 196 -11.12 -2.53 31.89
C VAL A 196 -9.60 -2.48 31.85
N LEU A 197 -8.89 -3.36 32.55
CA LEU A 197 -7.43 -3.41 32.53
C LEU A 197 -6.88 -3.71 31.13
N LEU A 198 -7.48 -4.66 30.41
CA LEU A 198 -7.11 -4.94 29.03
C LEU A 198 -7.33 -3.72 28.12
N TYR A 199 -8.50 -3.09 28.22
CA TYR A 199 -8.81 -1.88 27.44
C TYR A 199 -7.85 -0.73 27.75
N LEU A 200 -7.59 -0.45 29.03
CA LEU A 200 -6.67 0.60 29.45
C LEU A 200 -5.22 0.30 29.04
N SER A 201 -4.82 -0.97 29.01
CA SER A 201 -3.49 -1.37 28.53
C SER A 201 -3.31 -1.08 27.04
N VAL A 202 -4.33 -1.39 26.22
CA VAL A 202 -4.33 -1.06 24.78
C VAL A 202 -4.33 0.45 24.57
N LEU A 203 -5.17 1.18 25.30
CA LEU A 203 -5.28 2.63 25.20
C LEU A 203 -3.97 3.33 25.62
N LEU A 204 -3.38 2.91 26.74
CA LEU A 204 -2.08 3.43 27.20
C LEU A 204 -0.97 3.11 26.20
N GLY A 205 -0.97 1.90 25.62
CA GLY A 205 -0.05 1.54 24.55
C GLY A 205 -0.14 2.53 23.39
N LEU A 206 -1.36 2.84 22.93
CA LEU A 206 -1.59 3.82 21.86
C LEU A 206 -1.17 5.24 22.22
N TYR A 207 -1.31 5.68 23.48
CA TYR A 207 -0.79 6.98 23.91
C TYR A 207 0.73 7.07 23.86
N VAL A 208 1.45 5.95 23.99
CA VAL A 208 2.92 5.92 23.95
C VAL A 208 3.45 5.69 22.53
N VAL A 209 2.66 5.10 21.60
CA VAL A 209 3.08 4.81 20.22
C VAL A 209 3.76 5.98 19.49
N PRO A 210 3.27 7.23 19.57
CA PRO A 210 3.90 8.37 18.89
C PRO A 210 5.36 8.61 19.26
N MET A 211 5.82 8.18 20.44
CA MET A 211 7.24 8.24 20.81
C MET A 211 8.13 7.35 19.94
N TYR A 212 7.57 6.30 19.33
CA TYR A 212 8.30 5.34 18.52
C TYR A 212 8.12 5.55 17.01
N ILE A 213 7.24 6.48 16.60
CA ILE A 213 7.06 6.83 15.20
C ILE A 213 8.27 7.64 14.75
N THR A 214 9.05 7.07 13.84
CA THR A 214 10.19 7.77 13.22
C THR A 214 9.79 8.21 11.82
N SER A 215 9.83 9.51 11.56
CA SER A 215 9.57 10.09 10.24
C SER A 215 10.67 11.08 9.91
N PRO A 216 11.29 11.00 8.72
CA PRO A 216 12.24 12.03 8.30
C PRO A 216 11.56 13.38 8.07
N CYS A 217 10.25 13.39 7.81
CA CYS A 217 9.48 14.62 7.57
C CYS A 217 8.96 15.32 8.84
N ILE A 218 9.20 14.75 10.02
CA ILE A 218 9.05 15.47 11.29
C ILE A 218 10.36 16.20 11.57
N MET A 219 10.49 17.42 11.03
CA MET A 219 11.71 18.21 11.07
C MET A 219 11.42 19.71 10.94
N ASP A 220 12.42 20.55 11.23
CA ASP A 220 12.30 21.98 10.96
C ASP A 220 12.38 22.25 9.44
N PRO A 221 11.36 22.91 8.84
CA PRO A 221 11.35 23.31 7.42
C PRO A 221 12.61 24.04 6.96
N THR A 222 13.26 24.80 7.84
CA THR A 222 14.48 25.55 7.51
C THR A 222 15.68 24.65 7.25
N THR A 223 15.63 23.41 7.75
CA THR A 223 16.68 22.39 7.55
C THR A 223 16.44 21.51 6.33
N LEU A 224 15.29 21.66 5.66
CA LEU A 224 14.94 20.91 4.46
C LEU A 224 15.95 21.23 3.35
N LYS A 225 16.48 20.17 2.73
CA LYS A 225 17.39 20.30 1.59
C LYS A 225 16.64 20.76 0.34
N GLN A 226 17.42 21.19 -0.66
CA GLN A 226 16.86 21.50 -1.97
C GLN A 226 16.07 20.31 -2.52
N ARG A 227 15.09 20.62 -3.35
CA ARG A 227 14.24 19.62 -4.00
C ARG A 227 15.11 18.59 -4.74
N PRO A 228 14.91 17.28 -4.51
CA PRO A 228 15.66 16.26 -5.22
C PRO A 228 15.39 16.34 -6.71
N ASP A 229 16.46 16.24 -7.48
CA ASP A 229 16.38 16.17 -8.93
C ASP A 229 15.62 14.90 -9.35
N VAL A 230 14.85 15.00 -10.44
CA VAL A 230 14.14 13.85 -11.00
C VAL A 230 14.85 13.41 -12.28
N ILE A 231 15.26 12.15 -12.31
CA ILE A 231 15.84 11.46 -13.45
C ILE A 231 14.73 10.62 -14.10
N GLY A 232 14.63 10.66 -15.43
CA GLY A 232 13.65 9.86 -16.16
C GLY A 232 14.09 8.40 -16.23
N HIS A 233 13.43 7.51 -15.48
CA HIS A 233 13.72 6.08 -15.49
C HIS A 233 13.24 5.48 -16.82
N GLN A 234 14.17 5.02 -17.66
CA GLN A 234 13.89 4.57 -19.04
C GLN A 234 13.17 5.64 -19.88
N GLY A 235 13.38 6.92 -19.54
CA GLY A 235 12.67 8.09 -20.06
C GLY A 235 11.43 8.43 -19.23
N ALA A 236 10.24 8.26 -19.79
CA ALA A 236 8.95 8.43 -19.12
C ALA A 236 7.98 7.28 -19.51
N PRO A 237 8.20 6.04 -19.01
CA PRO A 237 7.43 4.84 -19.34
C PRO A 237 5.92 4.99 -19.13
N MET A 238 5.50 5.76 -18.13
CA MET A 238 4.07 6.03 -17.90
C MET A 238 3.41 6.87 -19.01
N LEU A 239 4.19 7.51 -19.89
CA LEU A 239 3.71 8.42 -20.93
C LEU A 239 4.09 8.00 -22.36
N ALA A 240 5.06 7.11 -22.51
CA ALA A 240 5.64 6.71 -23.78
C ALA A 240 6.37 5.36 -23.64
N PRO A 241 6.57 4.60 -24.73
CA PRO A 241 7.25 3.30 -24.68
C PRO A 241 8.68 3.43 -24.13
N GLU A 242 8.97 2.71 -23.06
CA GLU A 242 10.26 2.74 -22.35
C GLU A 242 11.48 2.60 -23.29
N ASN A 243 12.61 3.21 -22.93
CA ASN A 243 13.88 3.12 -23.67
C ASN A 243 13.83 3.53 -25.16
N THR A 244 12.81 4.30 -25.58
CA THR A 244 12.73 4.91 -26.91
C THR A 244 13.11 6.40 -26.89
N LEU A 245 13.52 6.96 -28.03
CA LEU A 245 13.81 8.39 -28.14
C LEU A 245 12.60 9.25 -27.76
N TRP A 246 11.39 8.82 -28.11
CA TRP A 246 10.18 9.53 -27.70
C TRP A 246 9.97 9.52 -26.18
N SER A 247 10.28 8.41 -25.49
CA SER A 247 10.21 8.34 -24.03
C SER A 247 11.14 9.34 -23.35
N PHE A 248 12.38 9.46 -23.82
CA PHE A 248 13.30 10.49 -23.31
C PHE A 248 12.85 11.91 -23.66
N GLN A 249 12.31 12.13 -24.86
CA GLN A 249 11.71 13.41 -25.23
C GLN A 249 10.53 13.79 -24.32
N ARG A 250 9.70 12.82 -23.92
CA ARG A 250 8.63 13.05 -22.93
C ARG A 250 9.18 13.38 -21.55
N ALA A 251 10.22 12.68 -21.11
CA ALA A 251 10.87 12.98 -19.84
C ALA A 251 11.39 14.43 -19.82
N LEU A 252 11.99 14.92 -20.91
CA LEU A 252 12.41 16.32 -21.05
C LEU A 252 11.25 17.31 -20.93
N GLN A 253 10.09 17.00 -21.52
CA GLN A 253 8.88 17.83 -21.35
C GLN A 253 8.45 17.91 -19.88
N MET A 254 8.78 16.89 -19.07
CA MET A 254 8.55 16.86 -17.63
C MET A 254 9.67 17.53 -16.82
N ASN A 255 10.66 18.16 -17.45
CA ASN A 255 11.81 18.83 -16.83
C ASN A 255 12.66 17.90 -15.95
N VAL A 256 12.88 16.65 -16.39
CA VAL A 256 13.89 15.80 -15.76
C VAL A 256 15.29 16.40 -15.94
N THR A 257 16.18 16.18 -14.99
CA THR A 257 17.57 16.67 -15.05
C THR A 257 18.51 15.72 -15.78
N GLY A 258 18.08 14.47 -15.94
CA GLY A 258 18.82 13.42 -16.62
C GLY A 258 17.95 12.23 -16.97
N PHE A 259 18.59 11.23 -17.57
CA PHE A 259 17.98 9.97 -17.97
C PHE A 259 18.69 8.80 -17.30
N GLU A 260 17.90 7.80 -16.92
CA GLU A 260 18.39 6.45 -16.63
C GLU A 260 17.97 5.53 -17.78
N ALA A 261 18.87 4.66 -18.24
CA ALA A 261 18.54 3.66 -19.25
C ALA A 261 19.21 2.30 -18.96
N ASP A 262 18.63 1.24 -19.48
CA ASP A 262 19.21 -0.10 -19.44
C ASP A 262 19.88 -0.39 -20.77
N VAL A 263 21.15 -0.78 -20.74
CA VAL A 263 21.97 -0.96 -21.94
C VAL A 263 22.37 -2.42 -22.08
N ALA A 264 22.10 -2.99 -23.25
CA ALA A 264 22.65 -4.25 -23.74
C ALA A 264 23.65 -3.98 -24.86
N ILE A 265 24.38 -5.01 -25.27
CA ILE A 265 25.29 -4.98 -26.41
C ILE A 265 24.84 -6.00 -27.45
N SER A 266 24.80 -5.61 -28.72
CA SER A 266 24.45 -6.49 -29.84
C SER A 266 25.61 -7.42 -30.20
N VAL A 267 25.33 -8.45 -31.01
CA VAL A 267 26.33 -9.46 -31.41
C VAL A 267 27.50 -8.88 -32.19
N ASP A 268 27.27 -7.75 -32.85
CA ASP A 268 28.24 -6.95 -33.61
C ASP A 268 28.82 -5.77 -32.80
N GLY A 269 28.59 -5.73 -31.49
CA GLY A 269 29.27 -4.81 -30.56
C GLY A 269 28.66 -3.43 -30.42
N VAL A 270 27.42 -3.21 -30.87
CA VAL A 270 26.72 -1.92 -30.76
C VAL A 270 25.90 -1.86 -29.47
N PRO A 271 26.16 -0.92 -28.55
CA PRO A 271 25.35 -0.77 -27.35
C PRO A 271 23.97 -0.16 -27.67
N PHE A 272 22.92 -0.80 -27.18
CA PHE A 272 21.53 -0.41 -27.41
C PHE A 272 20.70 -0.49 -26.13
N LEU A 273 19.56 0.21 -26.13
CA LEU A 273 18.70 0.32 -24.98
C LEU A 273 17.69 -0.82 -24.94
N MET A 274 17.74 -1.61 -23.87
CA MET A 274 16.81 -2.71 -23.64
C MET A 274 16.87 -3.13 -22.17
N HIS A 275 15.72 -3.12 -21.51
CA HIS A 275 15.60 -3.62 -20.15
C HIS A 275 15.57 -5.15 -20.11
N ASP A 276 14.77 -5.76 -20.99
CA ASP A 276 14.46 -7.18 -20.93
C ASP A 276 15.56 -8.07 -21.51
N ARG A 277 15.54 -9.35 -21.11
CA ARG A 277 16.39 -10.39 -21.70
C ARG A 277 16.06 -10.67 -23.15
N THR A 278 14.78 -10.67 -23.51
CA THR A 278 14.32 -10.90 -24.89
C THR A 278 13.66 -9.64 -25.44
N LEU A 279 13.36 -9.64 -26.74
CA LEU A 279 12.74 -8.50 -27.42
C LEU A 279 11.19 -8.59 -27.42
N ARG A 280 10.59 -9.61 -26.80
CA ARG A 280 9.17 -9.96 -26.98
C ARG A 280 8.19 -8.92 -26.42
N ARG A 281 8.45 -8.40 -25.22
CA ARG A 281 7.51 -7.49 -24.54
C ARG A 281 7.43 -6.14 -25.23
N THR A 282 8.58 -5.59 -25.60
CA THR A 282 8.73 -4.19 -25.99
C THR A 282 8.98 -4.00 -27.48
N THR A 283 8.88 -5.07 -28.29
CA THR A 283 9.02 -4.98 -29.75
C THR A 283 8.08 -5.90 -30.51
N ASP A 284 8.10 -5.84 -31.84
CA ASP A 284 7.41 -6.76 -32.74
C ASP A 284 8.27 -7.94 -33.24
N VAL A 285 9.29 -8.35 -32.48
CA VAL A 285 10.18 -9.48 -32.81
C VAL A 285 9.44 -10.76 -33.19
N GLU A 286 8.29 -11.04 -32.59
CA GLU A 286 7.49 -12.23 -32.89
C GLU A 286 6.97 -12.24 -34.34
N LYS A 287 6.81 -11.06 -34.94
CA LYS A 287 6.38 -10.90 -36.33
C LYS A 287 7.56 -10.87 -37.29
N VAL A 288 8.62 -10.16 -36.93
CA VAL A 288 9.78 -9.92 -37.81
C VAL A 288 10.76 -11.10 -37.79
N PHE A 289 11.00 -11.69 -36.61
CA PHE A 289 11.90 -12.82 -36.39
C PHE A 289 11.25 -13.91 -35.51
N PRO A 290 10.19 -14.59 -36.01
CA PRO A 290 9.39 -15.53 -35.21
C PRO A 290 10.21 -16.68 -34.59
N ASP A 291 11.22 -17.17 -35.32
CA ASP A 291 12.07 -18.28 -34.87
C ASP A 291 13.10 -17.86 -33.79
N ARG A 292 13.29 -16.55 -33.59
CA ARG A 292 14.28 -15.97 -32.66
C ARG A 292 13.65 -15.20 -31.51
N GLN A 293 12.33 -15.24 -31.37
CA GLN A 293 11.61 -14.46 -30.35
C GLN A 293 12.06 -14.74 -28.91
N MET A 294 12.50 -15.97 -28.61
CA MET A 294 12.98 -16.35 -27.26
C MET A 294 14.49 -16.16 -27.07
N GLU A 295 15.21 -15.71 -28.10
CA GLU A 295 16.64 -15.47 -28.04
C GLU A 295 16.95 -14.24 -27.16
N ASP A 296 18.09 -14.26 -26.46
CA ASP A 296 18.53 -13.07 -25.71
C ASP A 296 18.78 -11.92 -26.70
N ALA A 297 18.27 -10.74 -26.37
CA ALA A 297 18.33 -9.55 -27.20
C ALA A 297 19.75 -9.22 -27.66
N SER A 298 20.77 -9.58 -26.86
CA SER A 298 22.18 -9.37 -27.22
C SER A 298 22.64 -10.15 -28.45
N PHE A 299 22.03 -11.30 -28.78
CA PHE A 299 22.43 -12.09 -29.96
C PHE A 299 21.90 -11.55 -31.30
N PHE A 300 21.08 -10.50 -31.28
CA PHE A 300 20.71 -9.79 -32.49
C PHE A 300 21.83 -8.83 -32.91
N ASN A 301 22.04 -8.67 -34.22
CA ASN A 301 22.92 -7.62 -34.73
C ASN A 301 22.18 -6.29 -34.77
N TRP A 302 22.91 -5.18 -34.87
CA TRP A 302 22.29 -3.85 -34.86
C TRP A 302 21.33 -3.62 -36.04
N THR A 303 21.64 -4.18 -37.21
CA THR A 303 20.78 -4.04 -38.41
C THR A 303 19.43 -4.73 -38.23
N ASP A 304 19.40 -5.88 -37.56
CA ASP A 304 18.17 -6.59 -37.19
C ASP A 304 17.37 -5.80 -36.16
N LEU A 305 18.05 -5.29 -35.12
CA LEU A 305 17.42 -4.49 -34.05
C LEU A 305 16.75 -3.22 -34.60
N GLN A 306 17.36 -2.57 -35.59
CA GLN A 306 16.81 -1.38 -36.24
C GLN A 306 15.52 -1.64 -37.04
N GLN A 307 15.26 -2.88 -37.44
CA GLN A 307 14.03 -3.25 -38.17
C GLN A 307 12.83 -3.38 -37.23
N LEU A 308 13.06 -3.52 -35.92
CA LEU A 308 12.01 -3.75 -34.95
C LEU A 308 11.30 -2.47 -34.55
N ASN A 309 9.98 -2.56 -34.48
CA ASN A 309 9.13 -1.54 -33.91
C ASN A 309 9.15 -1.65 -32.38
N ALA A 310 9.50 -0.56 -31.68
CA ALA A 310 9.61 -0.54 -30.23
C ALA A 310 8.49 0.29 -29.54
N GLY A 311 7.40 0.60 -30.25
CA GLY A 311 6.36 1.49 -29.72
C GLY A 311 4.91 1.04 -29.90
N GLN A 312 4.59 0.19 -30.87
CA GLN A 312 3.22 -0.31 -31.07
C GLN A 312 2.71 -1.14 -29.88
N TRP A 313 3.60 -1.89 -29.21
CA TRP A 313 3.25 -2.67 -28.02
C TRP A 313 2.62 -1.78 -26.93
N PHE A 314 3.16 -0.58 -26.72
CA PHE A 314 2.67 0.36 -25.71
C PHE A 314 1.23 0.80 -25.97
N LEU A 315 0.87 1.04 -27.24
CA LEU A 315 -0.49 1.43 -27.63
C LEU A 315 -1.47 0.26 -27.55
N LYS A 316 -0.99 -0.96 -27.77
CA LYS A 316 -1.80 -2.18 -27.75
C LYS A 316 -2.08 -2.65 -26.34
N ASP A 317 -1.04 -2.71 -25.51
CA ASP A 317 -1.08 -3.35 -24.20
C ASP A 317 -1.44 -2.35 -23.09
N ASP A 318 -1.29 -1.04 -23.35
CA ASP A 318 -1.59 0.08 -22.42
C ASP A 318 -1.13 -0.20 -20.97
N PRO A 319 0.17 -0.45 -20.76
CA PRO A 319 0.69 -1.00 -19.49
C PRO A 319 0.42 -0.10 -18.27
N PHE A 320 0.21 1.19 -18.50
CA PHE A 320 -0.04 2.19 -17.46
C PHE A 320 -1.43 2.82 -17.54
N TRP A 321 -2.30 2.31 -18.41
CA TRP A 321 -3.66 2.83 -18.60
C TRP A 321 -3.66 4.31 -19.00
N THR A 322 -2.65 4.76 -19.76
CA THR A 322 -2.47 6.17 -20.14
C THR A 322 -2.73 6.42 -21.62
N VAL A 323 -2.88 5.39 -22.45
CA VAL A 323 -3.07 5.52 -23.91
C VAL A 323 -4.32 6.32 -24.27
N HIS A 324 -5.36 6.27 -23.43
CA HIS A 324 -6.58 7.04 -23.62
C HIS A 324 -6.37 8.57 -23.54
N ASN A 325 -5.31 9.03 -22.85
CA ASN A 325 -4.97 10.45 -22.71
C ASN A 325 -4.10 10.99 -23.86
N LEU A 326 -3.65 10.13 -24.77
CA LEU A 326 -2.79 10.52 -25.88
C LEU A 326 -3.60 11.09 -27.05
N SER A 327 -3.12 12.20 -27.61
CA SER A 327 -3.63 12.73 -28.88
C SER A 327 -3.29 11.82 -30.07
N PRO A 328 -4.03 11.90 -31.19
CA PRO A 328 -3.75 11.12 -32.38
C PRO A 328 -2.31 11.27 -32.88
N HIS A 329 -1.78 12.49 -32.87
CA HIS A 329 -0.40 12.76 -33.29
C HIS A 329 0.64 12.06 -32.39
N GLU A 330 0.41 12.06 -31.08
CA GLU A 330 1.30 11.37 -30.13
C GLU A 330 1.25 9.85 -30.31
N LYS A 331 0.08 9.30 -30.65
CA LYS A 331 -0.06 7.88 -31.01
C LYS A 331 0.73 7.55 -32.27
N ASP A 332 0.70 8.40 -33.30
CA ASP A 332 1.49 8.19 -34.52
C ASP A 332 3.00 8.24 -34.24
N LEU A 333 3.46 9.15 -33.39
CA LEU A 333 4.87 9.22 -32.98
C LEU A 333 5.30 7.98 -32.20
N ILE A 334 4.46 7.49 -31.28
CA ILE A 334 4.69 6.26 -30.53
C ILE A 334 4.72 5.05 -31.46
N ALA A 335 3.75 4.93 -32.36
CA ALA A 335 3.65 3.80 -33.29
C ALA A 335 4.86 3.67 -34.23
N ASN A 336 5.65 4.73 -34.41
CA ASN A 336 6.81 4.78 -35.29
C ASN A 336 8.16 4.73 -34.54
N GLN A 337 8.18 4.38 -33.25
CA GLN A 337 9.43 4.20 -32.51
C GLN A 337 10.16 2.90 -32.91
N THR A 338 11.49 2.96 -32.88
CA THR A 338 12.40 1.81 -33.07
C THR A 338 13.28 1.61 -31.85
N VAL A 339 14.01 0.49 -31.80
CA VAL A 339 15.05 0.27 -30.78
C VAL A 339 16.07 1.42 -30.83
N CYS A 340 16.41 1.96 -29.66
CA CYS A 340 17.32 3.08 -29.51
C CYS A 340 18.75 2.60 -29.22
N SER A 341 19.76 3.18 -29.87
CA SER A 341 21.17 2.97 -29.51
C SER A 341 21.57 3.85 -28.33
N LEU A 342 22.60 3.44 -27.59
CA LEU A 342 23.19 4.29 -26.56
C LEU A 342 23.69 5.61 -27.15
N GLU A 343 24.29 5.59 -28.33
CA GLU A 343 24.78 6.79 -29.01
C GLU A 343 23.66 7.80 -29.28
N GLN A 344 22.48 7.35 -29.74
CA GLN A 344 21.33 8.22 -29.97
C GLN A 344 20.84 8.88 -28.67
N LEU A 345 20.75 8.12 -27.58
CA LEU A 345 20.41 8.66 -26.26
C LEU A 345 21.43 9.71 -25.79
N LEU A 346 22.73 9.41 -25.90
CA LEU A 346 23.79 10.33 -25.50
C LEU A 346 23.73 11.63 -26.29
N LYS A 347 23.52 11.57 -27.61
CA LYS A 347 23.37 12.77 -28.45
C LYS A 347 22.14 13.59 -28.08
N MET A 348 21.01 12.94 -27.78
CA MET A 348 19.80 13.63 -27.29
C MET A 348 20.08 14.33 -25.96
N ALA A 349 20.72 13.63 -25.02
CA ALA A 349 21.06 14.19 -23.72
C ALA A 349 22.03 15.38 -23.83
N PHE A 350 23.02 15.29 -24.72
CA PHE A 350 23.94 16.39 -25.01
C PHE A 350 23.21 17.63 -25.54
N TYR A 351 22.29 17.47 -26.49
CA TYR A 351 21.52 18.58 -27.05
C TYR A 351 20.70 19.33 -26.00
N HIS A 352 20.25 18.64 -24.95
CA HIS A 352 19.47 19.20 -23.85
C HIS A 352 20.27 19.45 -22.57
N ASN A 353 21.60 19.29 -22.60
CA ASN A 353 22.48 19.40 -21.44
C ASN A 353 22.01 18.57 -20.23
N SER A 354 21.53 17.36 -20.50
CA SER A 354 21.05 16.39 -19.51
C SER A 354 22.09 15.31 -19.25
N THR A 355 22.16 14.82 -18.02
CA THR A 355 23.06 13.70 -17.70
C THR A 355 22.44 12.35 -18.04
N VAL A 356 23.24 11.37 -18.41
CA VAL A 356 22.80 9.98 -18.64
C VAL A 356 23.49 9.07 -17.66
N VAL A 357 22.71 8.36 -16.85
CA VAL A 357 23.15 7.17 -16.14
C VAL A 357 22.61 5.95 -16.85
N PHE A 358 23.41 4.89 -16.96
CA PHE A 358 22.93 3.66 -17.57
C PHE A 358 23.40 2.44 -16.82
N ARG A 359 22.57 1.40 -16.80
CA ARG A 359 22.94 0.08 -16.26
C ARG A 359 23.37 -0.79 -17.42
N LEU A 360 24.67 -1.08 -17.49
CA LEU A 360 25.22 -1.91 -18.55
C LEU A 360 25.10 -3.38 -18.16
N ARG A 361 24.35 -4.13 -18.96
CA ARG A 361 24.14 -5.56 -18.77
C ARG A 361 25.25 -6.35 -19.45
N ARG A 362 25.91 -7.20 -18.67
CA ARG A 362 26.85 -8.18 -19.22
C ARG A 362 26.11 -9.16 -20.14
N PRO A 363 26.58 -9.39 -21.38
CA PRO A 363 25.98 -10.38 -22.26
C PRO A 363 26.25 -11.83 -21.78
N PRO A 364 25.55 -12.84 -22.32
CA PRO A 364 25.78 -14.25 -21.98
C PRO A 364 27.22 -14.72 -22.29
N PRO A 365 27.75 -15.74 -21.58
CA PRO A 365 29.11 -16.26 -21.79
C PRO A 365 29.44 -16.67 -23.24
N GLU A 366 28.45 -17.13 -24.00
CA GLU A 366 28.60 -17.57 -25.38
C GLU A 366 28.64 -16.40 -26.39
N HIS A 367 28.38 -15.17 -25.92
CA HIS A 367 28.31 -13.99 -26.77
C HIS A 367 29.71 -13.53 -27.25
N PRO A 368 29.90 -13.17 -28.53
CA PRO A 368 31.22 -12.77 -29.06
C PRO A 368 31.86 -11.60 -28.30
N CYS A 369 31.06 -10.62 -27.88
CA CYS A 369 31.51 -9.47 -27.10
C CYS A 369 31.61 -9.72 -25.58
N TYR A 370 31.52 -10.96 -25.09
CA TYR A 370 31.50 -11.25 -23.64
C TYR A 370 32.71 -10.71 -22.88
N HIS A 371 33.89 -10.68 -23.51
CA HIS A 371 35.11 -10.16 -22.91
C HIS A 371 35.41 -8.70 -23.28
N SER A 372 34.74 -8.15 -24.31
CA SER A 372 35.00 -6.80 -24.83
C SER A 372 33.90 -5.78 -24.51
N TRP A 373 32.73 -6.20 -24.02
CA TRP A 373 31.54 -5.36 -23.82
C TRP A 373 31.80 -4.03 -23.11
N VAL A 374 32.68 -3.99 -22.10
CA VAL A 374 33.07 -2.75 -21.41
C VAL A 374 33.82 -1.81 -22.35
N ASN A 375 34.79 -2.33 -23.09
CA ASN A 375 35.60 -1.56 -24.04
C ASN A 375 34.76 -1.10 -25.23
N ASP A 376 33.92 -1.98 -25.78
CA ASP A 376 33.03 -1.68 -26.90
C ASP A 376 32.04 -0.57 -26.51
N THR A 377 31.49 -0.64 -25.29
CA THR A 377 30.62 0.42 -24.76
C THR A 377 31.37 1.73 -24.53
N LEU A 378 32.58 1.68 -23.96
CA LEU A 378 33.40 2.87 -23.77
C LEU A 378 33.75 3.54 -25.10
N GLN A 379 34.08 2.73 -26.12
CA GLN A 379 34.35 3.20 -27.46
C GLN A 379 33.13 3.87 -28.07
N ALA A 380 31.93 3.28 -27.95
CA ALA A 380 30.68 3.89 -28.42
C ALA A 380 30.41 5.24 -27.72
N VAL A 381 30.62 5.32 -26.41
CA VAL A 381 30.51 6.59 -25.66
C VAL A 381 31.49 7.63 -26.19
N GLN A 382 32.76 7.27 -26.42
CA GLN A 382 33.76 8.20 -26.94
C GLN A 382 33.46 8.64 -28.38
N GLN A 383 33.02 7.71 -29.24
CA GLN A 383 32.67 7.97 -30.63
C GLN A 383 31.42 8.85 -30.78
N SER A 384 30.52 8.84 -29.78
CA SER A 384 29.34 9.73 -29.76
C SER A 384 29.69 11.22 -29.79
N GLY A 385 30.92 11.59 -29.39
CA GLY A 385 31.37 12.98 -29.30
C GLY A 385 30.79 13.78 -28.13
N VAL A 386 30.04 13.13 -27.24
CA VAL A 386 29.40 13.77 -26.09
C VAL A 386 30.41 14.06 -24.98
N PRO A 387 30.32 15.23 -24.30
CA PRO A 387 31.17 15.52 -23.16
C PRO A 387 31.06 14.44 -22.07
N GLN A 388 32.20 13.89 -21.66
CA GLN A 388 32.26 12.80 -20.67
C GLN A 388 31.58 13.18 -19.34
N GLY A 389 31.60 14.46 -18.97
CA GLY A 389 30.95 14.97 -17.76
C GLY A 389 29.41 14.91 -17.76
N LEU A 390 28.78 14.49 -18.87
CA LEU A 390 27.34 14.21 -18.92
C LEU A 390 27.03 12.72 -18.72
N VAL A 391 28.04 11.87 -18.67
CA VAL A 391 27.86 10.41 -18.68
C VAL A 391 28.27 9.83 -17.33
N MET A 392 27.30 9.22 -16.65
CA MET A 392 27.46 8.52 -15.38
C MET A 392 27.76 7.04 -15.64
N TRP A 393 29.02 6.67 -15.50
CA TRP A 393 29.54 5.34 -15.77
C TRP A 393 29.32 4.42 -14.57
N THR A 394 28.48 3.41 -14.73
CA THR A 394 28.11 2.48 -13.66
C THR A 394 28.93 1.19 -13.55
N PRO A 395 29.53 0.61 -14.63
CA PRO A 395 30.31 -0.62 -14.49
C PRO A 395 31.46 -0.47 -13.49
N ASP A 396 31.51 -1.37 -12.49
CA ASP A 396 32.62 -1.46 -11.54
C ASP A 396 33.82 -2.22 -12.18
N GLU A 397 33.54 -3.11 -13.12
CA GLU A 397 34.56 -3.86 -13.87
C GLU A 397 35.43 -2.94 -14.73
N HIS A 398 36.73 -3.19 -14.72
CA HIS A 398 37.72 -2.39 -15.46
C HIS A 398 37.71 -0.88 -15.15
N ARG A 399 37.10 -0.45 -14.03
CA ARG A 399 36.97 0.98 -13.69
C ARG A 399 38.30 1.74 -13.68
N ALA A 400 39.38 1.12 -13.23
CA ALA A 400 40.72 1.73 -13.26
C ALA A 400 41.17 2.06 -14.70
N GLN A 401 40.91 1.17 -15.64
CA GLN A 401 41.21 1.35 -17.06
C GLN A 401 40.30 2.42 -17.68
N VAL A 402 38.99 2.37 -17.40
CA VAL A 402 38.03 3.38 -17.88
C VAL A 402 38.43 4.78 -17.40
N ARG A 403 38.85 4.93 -16.15
CA ARG A 403 39.34 6.21 -15.61
C ARG A 403 40.60 6.72 -16.31
N GLN A 404 41.49 5.83 -16.75
CA GLN A 404 42.68 6.23 -17.50
C GLN A 404 42.32 6.70 -18.92
N LEU A 405 41.38 6.02 -19.58
CA LEU A 405 40.99 6.31 -20.97
C LEU A 405 39.97 7.45 -21.09
N ALA A 406 39.10 7.62 -20.09
CA ALA A 406 38.01 8.60 -20.08
C ALA A 406 37.83 9.20 -18.67
N PRO A 407 38.80 10.00 -18.19
CA PRO A 407 38.80 10.54 -16.82
C PRO A 407 37.65 11.50 -16.52
N GLY A 408 36.99 12.05 -17.54
CA GLY A 408 35.86 12.96 -17.38
C GLY A 408 34.52 12.26 -17.15
N LEU A 409 34.45 10.92 -17.27
CA LEU A 409 33.22 10.17 -16.98
C LEU A 409 32.91 10.25 -15.49
N ILE A 410 31.66 10.56 -15.17
CA ILE A 410 31.21 10.61 -13.78
C ILE A 410 31.16 9.17 -13.24
N GLN A 411 32.00 8.88 -12.27
CA GLN A 411 32.08 7.55 -11.66
C GLN A 411 30.90 7.34 -10.71
N THR A 412 30.05 6.37 -11.05
CA THR A 412 28.84 6.00 -10.31
C THR A 412 28.90 4.52 -9.95
N SER A 413 28.54 4.14 -8.73
CA SER A 413 28.41 2.71 -8.38
C SER A 413 26.95 2.33 -8.16
N VAL A 414 26.62 1.09 -8.54
CA VAL A 414 25.32 0.46 -8.29
C VAL A 414 25.34 -0.43 -7.04
N GLU A 415 26.51 -0.55 -6.39
CA GLU A 415 26.68 -1.30 -5.17
C GLU A 415 26.73 -0.37 -3.95
N LYS A 416 25.96 -0.71 -2.91
CA LYS A 416 26.03 0.04 -1.65
C LYS A 416 27.39 -0.18 -0.97
N ARG A 417 28.20 0.87 -0.90
CA ARG A 417 29.51 0.90 -0.21
C ARG A 417 29.57 2.08 0.76
N SER A 418 30.52 2.05 1.70
CA SER A 418 30.70 3.16 2.64
C SER A 418 31.20 4.43 1.93
N PRO A 419 30.88 5.64 2.42
CA PRO A 419 31.42 6.87 1.84
C PRO A 419 32.94 6.88 1.73
N GLN A 420 33.66 6.32 2.71
CA GLN A 420 35.12 6.25 2.69
C GLN A 420 35.63 5.38 1.52
N PHE A 421 34.99 4.23 1.30
CA PHE A 421 35.33 3.38 0.17
C PHE A 421 35.08 4.11 -1.16
N LEU A 422 33.93 4.76 -1.31
CA LEU A 422 33.59 5.46 -2.55
C LEU A 422 34.62 6.54 -2.88
N HIS A 423 35.00 7.37 -1.89
CA HIS A 423 36.06 8.37 -2.05
C HIS A 423 37.41 7.77 -2.42
N GLN A 424 37.81 6.67 -1.77
CA GLN A 424 39.08 5.98 -2.07
C GLN A 424 39.16 5.52 -3.54
N TYR A 425 38.03 5.09 -4.11
CA TYR A 425 37.96 4.64 -5.50
C TYR A 425 37.57 5.75 -6.49
N GLY A 426 37.43 7.00 -6.03
CA GLY A 426 37.07 8.15 -6.85
C GLY A 426 35.63 8.10 -7.37
N ILE A 427 34.75 7.41 -6.65
CA ILE A 427 33.32 7.29 -6.96
C ILE A 427 32.60 8.42 -6.24
N SER A 428 31.86 9.23 -6.99
CA SER A 428 31.16 10.42 -6.45
C SER A 428 29.65 10.24 -6.40
N ARG A 429 29.12 9.19 -7.03
CA ARG A 429 27.69 8.94 -7.14
C ARG A 429 27.31 7.50 -6.84
N LEU A 430 26.09 7.32 -6.36
CA LEU A 430 25.47 6.03 -6.13
C LEU A 430 24.11 5.97 -6.84
N LEU A 431 23.80 4.83 -7.43
CA LEU A 431 22.48 4.49 -7.96
C LEU A 431 21.99 3.22 -7.24
N LEU A 432 21.04 3.37 -6.32
CA LEU A 432 20.54 2.27 -5.49
C LEU A 432 19.02 2.15 -5.59
N ARG A 433 18.49 0.97 -5.29
CA ARG A 433 17.04 0.82 -5.11
C ARG A 433 16.60 1.54 -3.83
N TYR A 434 15.39 2.12 -3.81
CA TYR A 434 14.90 2.92 -2.69
C TYR A 434 14.91 2.18 -1.34
N ASN A 435 14.72 0.85 -1.34
CA ASN A 435 14.74 0.02 -0.14
C ASN A 435 16.15 -0.35 0.36
N GLN A 436 17.21 0.04 -0.35
CA GLN A 436 18.59 -0.29 0.02
C GLN A 436 19.25 0.74 0.94
N ALA A 437 18.64 1.91 1.12
CA ALA A 437 19.19 3.01 1.90
C ALA A 437 18.19 3.54 2.94
N SER A 438 18.57 3.47 4.22
CA SER A 438 17.83 4.07 5.32
C SER A 438 17.95 5.60 5.34
N PRO A 439 17.01 6.33 5.98
CA PRO A 439 17.10 7.79 6.13
C PRO A 439 18.43 8.28 6.73
N GLN A 440 19.04 7.52 7.64
CA GLN A 440 20.34 7.85 8.23
C GLN A 440 21.48 7.66 7.22
N GLU A 441 21.46 6.59 6.44
CA GLU A 441 22.44 6.36 5.37
C GLU A 441 22.35 7.43 4.28
N ILE A 442 21.14 7.81 3.87
CA ILE A 442 20.91 8.90 2.89
C ILE A 442 21.57 10.20 3.38
N ARG A 443 21.34 10.59 4.64
CA ARG A 443 21.99 11.77 5.23
C ARG A 443 23.51 11.64 5.27
N ASN A 444 24.03 10.45 5.60
CA ASN A 444 25.47 10.20 5.66
C ASN A 444 26.14 10.37 4.27
N PHE A 445 25.52 9.84 3.21
CA PHE A 445 26.01 10.04 1.84
C PHE A 445 25.97 11.52 1.45
N SER A 446 24.85 12.19 1.70
CA SER A 446 24.67 13.62 1.43
C SER A 446 25.71 14.49 2.15
N GLN A 447 25.97 14.22 3.44
CA GLN A 447 27.00 14.92 4.24
C GLN A 447 28.42 14.62 3.78
N SER A 448 28.65 13.45 3.17
CA SER A 448 29.94 13.03 2.65
C SER A 448 30.18 13.48 1.20
N ASN A 449 29.35 14.36 0.64
CA ASN A 449 29.41 14.81 -0.76
C ASN A 449 29.34 13.66 -1.78
N ILE A 450 28.59 12.59 -1.46
CA ILE A 450 28.25 11.52 -2.41
C ILE A 450 26.82 11.75 -2.88
N ASN A 451 26.61 11.94 -4.19
CA ASN A 451 25.28 12.12 -4.73
C ASN A 451 24.58 10.78 -4.86
N LEU A 452 23.49 10.60 -4.11
CA LEU A 452 22.68 9.39 -4.13
C LEU A 452 21.46 9.59 -5.01
N THR A 453 21.31 8.73 -6.02
CA THR A 453 20.09 8.52 -6.79
C THR A 453 19.40 7.26 -6.30
N LEU A 454 18.12 7.37 -5.92
CA LEU A 454 17.29 6.21 -5.59
C LEU A 454 16.30 5.89 -6.71
N TYR A 455 16.06 4.61 -7.00
CA TYR A 455 15.07 4.15 -7.99
C TYR A 455 14.22 2.98 -7.44
N THR A 456 13.04 2.66 -7.98
CA THR A 456 12.21 3.53 -8.81
C THR A 456 11.17 4.18 -7.90
N ILE A 457 11.06 5.51 -7.96
CA ILE A 457 10.12 6.27 -7.13
C ILE A 457 9.02 6.77 -8.04
N ASN A 458 7.80 6.28 -7.83
CA ASN A 458 6.63 6.66 -8.61
C ASN A 458 5.59 7.39 -7.75
N GLU A 459 5.62 7.21 -6.43
CA GLU A 459 4.64 7.77 -5.52
C GLU A 459 5.05 9.10 -4.84
N PRO A 460 4.14 10.09 -4.74
CA PRO A 460 4.41 11.36 -4.07
C PRO A 460 4.79 11.23 -2.59
N TRP A 461 4.20 10.27 -1.87
CA TRP A 461 4.51 10.05 -0.45
C TRP A 461 5.95 9.57 -0.27
N LEU A 462 6.40 8.63 -1.11
CA LEU A 462 7.76 8.08 -1.05
C LEU A 462 8.77 9.15 -1.45
N TYR A 463 8.49 9.92 -2.51
CA TYR A 463 9.30 11.07 -2.89
C TYR A 463 9.47 12.06 -1.74
N SER A 464 8.41 12.32 -0.98
CA SER A 464 8.45 13.23 0.18
C SER A 464 9.33 12.70 1.31
N VAL A 465 9.19 11.42 1.67
CA VAL A 465 10.02 10.77 2.70
C VAL A 465 11.51 10.82 2.34
N LEU A 466 11.84 10.55 1.08
CA LEU A 466 13.22 10.59 0.60
C LEU A 466 13.77 12.02 0.50
N TRP A 467 12.94 12.99 0.12
CA TRP A 467 13.30 14.41 0.16
C TRP A 467 13.62 14.87 1.59
N CYS A 468 12.75 14.58 2.56
CA CYS A 468 13.02 14.90 3.96
C CYS A 468 14.27 14.19 4.51
N SER A 469 14.64 13.03 3.93
CA SER A 469 15.88 12.31 4.25
C SER A 469 17.13 12.93 3.63
N GLY A 470 17.00 13.88 2.69
CA GLY A 470 18.11 14.59 2.07
C GLY A 470 18.72 13.90 0.85
N VAL A 471 17.94 13.07 0.14
CA VAL A 471 18.37 12.43 -1.12
C VAL A 471 18.71 13.49 -2.17
N SER A 472 19.73 13.24 -3.00
CA SER A 472 20.16 14.18 -4.05
C SER A 472 19.23 14.13 -5.27
N SER A 473 18.89 12.91 -5.69
CA SER A 473 18.07 12.67 -6.88
C SER A 473 17.25 11.40 -6.74
N VAL A 474 16.17 11.30 -7.51
CA VAL A 474 15.37 10.09 -7.66
C VAL A 474 15.25 9.74 -9.14
N SER A 475 15.17 8.46 -9.45
CA SER A 475 14.78 7.98 -10.77
C SER A 475 13.34 7.52 -10.75
N SER A 476 12.56 7.94 -11.73
CA SER A 476 11.10 7.81 -11.73
C SER A 476 10.56 7.54 -13.12
N GLU A 477 9.61 6.61 -13.22
CA GLU A 477 8.78 6.42 -14.42
C GLU A 477 7.64 7.46 -14.45
N ALA A 478 7.26 7.94 -13.26
CA ALA A 478 6.18 8.87 -12.97
C ALA A 478 6.65 10.33 -12.86
N SER A 479 7.63 10.76 -13.67
CA SER A 479 8.20 12.12 -13.59
C SER A 479 7.14 13.24 -13.63
N HIS A 480 6.07 13.04 -14.39
CA HIS A 480 4.91 13.95 -14.49
C HIS A 480 4.07 14.05 -13.20
N ILE A 481 4.07 13.02 -12.35
CA ILE A 481 3.44 13.01 -11.03
C ILE A 481 4.36 13.71 -10.03
N LEU A 482 5.63 13.31 -9.96
CA LEU A 482 6.58 13.88 -8.99
C LEU A 482 6.85 15.38 -9.22
N LYS A 483 6.80 15.85 -10.48
CA LYS A 483 6.90 17.27 -10.80
C LYS A 483 5.85 18.12 -10.07
N LYS A 484 4.67 17.56 -9.82
CA LYS A 484 3.54 18.23 -9.16
C LYS A 484 3.66 18.29 -7.63
N VAL A 485 4.75 17.80 -7.04
CA VAL A 485 5.04 17.87 -5.60
C VAL A 485 5.96 19.09 -5.34
N PRO A 486 5.43 20.29 -5.07
CA PRO A 486 6.24 21.49 -4.85
C PRO A 486 6.96 21.48 -3.51
N TYR A 487 6.50 20.64 -2.56
CA TYR A 487 6.99 20.53 -1.19
C TYR A 487 6.71 19.14 -0.64
N PRO A 488 7.51 18.59 0.29
CA PRO A 488 7.23 17.28 0.87
C PRO A 488 5.84 17.25 1.49
N ILE A 489 5.06 16.24 1.11
CA ILE A 489 3.75 15.99 1.68
C ILE A 489 3.96 15.60 3.15
N TRP A 490 3.16 16.18 4.05
CA TRP A 490 3.17 15.90 5.48
C TRP A 490 4.46 16.30 6.22
N LEU A 491 5.20 17.28 5.69
CA LEU A 491 6.24 17.92 6.49
C LEU A 491 5.59 18.65 7.68
N MET A 492 6.07 18.33 8.88
CA MET A 492 5.53 18.86 10.12
C MET A 492 6.67 19.19 11.08
N ARG A 493 6.57 20.29 11.80
CA ARG A 493 7.57 20.59 12.83
C ARG A 493 7.42 19.65 14.03
N PRO A 494 8.50 19.36 14.78
CA PRO A 494 8.40 18.50 15.97
C PRO A 494 7.42 19.01 17.04
N ASP A 495 7.29 20.33 17.20
CA ASP A 495 6.34 20.97 18.13
C ASP A 495 4.89 20.84 17.65
N GLU A 496 4.64 21.01 16.34
CA GLU A 496 3.33 20.75 15.73
C GLU A 496 2.91 19.29 15.88
N TYR A 497 3.84 18.36 15.66
CA TYR A 497 3.61 16.93 15.85
C TYR A 497 3.29 16.59 17.31
N CYS A 498 4.07 17.15 18.25
CA CYS A 498 3.84 16.98 19.68
C CYS A 498 2.47 17.55 20.09
N MET A 499 2.12 18.74 19.61
CA MET A 499 0.82 19.35 19.88
C MET A 499 -0.32 18.50 19.34
N MET A 500 -0.23 18.05 18.08
CA MET A 500 -1.22 17.16 17.47
C MET A 500 -1.41 15.90 18.30
N TRP A 501 -0.33 15.23 18.68
CA TRP A 501 -0.35 14.03 19.51
C TRP A 501 -1.02 14.30 20.87
N VAL A 502 -0.55 15.28 21.64
CA VAL A 502 -1.10 15.61 22.96
C VAL A 502 -2.59 15.97 22.87
N CYS A 503 -2.98 16.74 21.85
CA CYS A 503 -4.38 17.10 21.65
C CYS A 503 -5.27 15.87 21.37
N VAL A 504 -4.85 14.98 20.48
CA VAL A 504 -5.63 13.77 20.13
C VAL A 504 -5.76 12.86 21.36
N ASP A 505 -4.69 12.69 22.13
CA ASP A 505 -4.70 11.87 23.35
C ASP A 505 -5.61 12.46 24.44
N LEU A 506 -5.55 13.77 24.67
CA LEU A 506 -6.42 14.44 25.64
C LEU A 506 -7.90 14.37 25.24
N ILE A 507 -8.21 14.54 23.95
CA ILE A 507 -9.57 14.40 23.43
C ILE A 507 -10.05 12.96 23.64
N SER A 508 -9.24 11.97 23.26
CA SER A 508 -9.54 10.56 23.47
C SER A 508 -9.83 10.27 24.95
N PHE A 509 -8.94 10.72 25.85
CA PHE A 509 -9.08 10.51 27.28
C PHE A 509 -10.38 11.11 27.84
N ALA A 510 -10.68 12.37 27.48
CA ALA A 510 -11.90 13.06 27.91
C ALA A 510 -13.16 12.34 27.41
N VAL A 511 -13.17 11.88 26.14
CA VAL A 511 -14.27 11.14 25.54
C VAL A 511 -14.48 9.79 26.24
N VAL A 512 -13.40 9.02 26.47
CA VAL A 512 -13.45 7.74 27.18
C VAL A 512 -14.04 7.93 28.58
N ILE A 513 -13.52 8.88 29.37
CA ILE A 513 -14.05 9.17 30.71
C ILE A 513 -15.52 9.57 30.65
N GLY A 514 -15.89 10.47 29.74
CA GLY A 514 -17.27 10.90 29.53
C GLY A 514 -18.20 9.72 29.24
N ILE A 515 -17.77 8.79 28.38
CA ILE A 515 -18.52 7.58 28.04
C ILE A 515 -18.69 6.64 29.25
N PHE A 516 -17.64 6.41 30.04
CA PHE A 516 -17.73 5.57 31.24
C PHE A 516 -18.65 6.18 32.31
N ILE A 517 -18.55 7.49 32.54
CA ILE A 517 -19.44 8.22 33.47
C ILE A 517 -20.88 8.15 32.97
N PHE A 518 -21.11 8.43 31.69
CA PHE A 518 -22.45 8.42 31.09
C PHE A 518 -23.09 7.03 31.16
N GLN A 519 -22.37 5.96 30.83
CA GLN A 519 -22.88 4.60 30.92
C GLN A 519 -23.18 4.19 32.37
N LYS A 520 -22.33 4.59 33.32
CA LYS A 520 -22.59 4.36 34.76
C LYS A 520 -23.87 5.07 35.20
N TYR A 521 -24.03 6.34 34.86
CA TYR A 521 -25.24 7.12 35.17
C TYR A 521 -26.50 6.49 34.56
N ARG A 522 -26.44 6.16 33.25
CA ARG A 522 -27.54 5.53 32.51
C ARG A 522 -27.99 4.22 33.15
N MET A 523 -27.07 3.38 33.60
CA MET A 523 -27.40 2.09 34.24
C MET A 523 -27.87 2.25 35.69
N SER A 524 -27.30 3.20 36.45
CA SER A 524 -27.79 3.55 37.80
C SER A 524 -29.24 4.03 37.78
N GLY A 525 -29.61 4.87 36.80
CA GLY A 525 -30.99 5.33 36.61
C GLY A 525 -31.99 4.22 36.26
N MET A 526 -31.54 3.17 35.54
CA MET A 526 -32.37 1.99 35.28
C MET A 526 -32.49 1.06 36.49
N ARG A 527 -31.45 0.95 37.34
CA ARG A 527 -31.52 0.19 38.60
C ARG A 527 -32.43 0.86 39.64
N SER A 528 -32.58 2.19 39.60
CA SER A 528 -33.55 2.91 40.45
C SER A 528 -35.01 2.78 40.01
N TYR A 529 -35.27 2.34 38.77
CA TYR A 529 -36.61 1.94 38.33
C TYR A 529 -36.84 0.48 38.71
N ASN A 530 -37.25 0.26 39.96
CA ASN A 530 -37.62 -1.07 40.44
C ASN A 530 -38.83 -1.58 39.61
N PRO A 531 -38.79 -2.78 38.99
CA PRO A 531 -39.94 -3.32 38.26
C PRO A 531 -41.21 -3.42 39.13
N GLU A 532 -41.06 -3.52 40.45
CA GLU A 532 -42.18 -3.47 41.40
C GLU A 532 -42.86 -2.09 41.45
N GLN A 533 -42.11 -0.99 41.29
CA GLN A 533 -42.67 0.37 41.23
C GLN A 533 -43.46 0.63 39.94
N ILE A 534 -43.06 0.01 38.82
CA ILE A 534 -43.81 0.09 37.55
C ILE A 534 -45.11 -0.73 37.66
N MET A 535 -45.05 -1.92 38.28
CA MET A 535 -46.24 -2.74 38.53
C MET A 535 -47.21 -2.06 39.51
N LEU A 536 -46.69 -1.44 40.58
CA LEU A 536 -47.49 -0.71 41.56
C LEU A 536 -48.09 0.58 40.98
N SER A 537 -47.35 1.36 40.19
CA SER A 537 -47.88 2.57 39.55
C SER A 537 -48.89 2.29 38.45
N ALA A 538 -48.74 1.18 37.71
CA ALA A 538 -49.73 0.71 36.74
C ALA A 538 -50.98 0.10 37.41
N ALA A 539 -50.83 -0.59 38.54
CA ALA A 539 -51.95 -1.13 39.33
C ALA A 539 -52.76 -0.01 40.02
N VAL A 540 -52.09 1.03 40.53
CA VAL A 540 -52.74 2.17 41.19
C VAL A 540 -53.52 3.06 40.20
N ARG A 541 -53.12 3.11 38.91
CA ARG A 541 -53.88 3.83 37.86
C ARG A 541 -55.12 3.10 37.35
N ARG A 542 -55.30 1.81 37.66
CA ARG A 542 -56.50 1.03 37.33
C ARG A 542 -57.35 0.80 38.56
N SER A 543 -57.85 1.87 39.15
CA SER A 543 -58.95 1.83 40.10
C SER A 543 -60.08 2.73 39.60
N SER A 544 -61.18 2.11 39.15
CA SER A 544 -62.57 2.50 39.48
C SER A 544 -63.63 2.32 38.38
N ARG A 545 -63.36 1.80 37.17
CA ARG A 545 -64.45 1.64 36.16
C ARG A 545 -64.64 0.29 35.45
N ASP A 546 -63.62 -0.55 35.29
CA ASP A 546 -63.77 -1.75 34.43
C ASP A 546 -64.09 -3.08 35.16
N LEU A 547 -64.22 -3.08 36.49
CA LEU A 547 -64.52 -4.30 37.26
C LEU A 547 -66.01 -4.68 37.31
N ASN A 548 -66.93 -3.79 36.91
CA ASN A 548 -68.37 -4.07 36.91
C ASN A 548 -68.90 -4.71 35.62
N VAL A 549 -68.12 -4.73 34.52
CA VAL A 549 -68.60 -5.25 33.22
C VAL A 549 -68.30 -6.76 33.04
N MET A 550 -67.41 -7.35 33.85
CA MET A 550 -67.04 -8.76 33.73
C MET A 550 -67.89 -9.73 34.57
N LYS A 551 -68.71 -9.25 35.52
CA LYS A 551 -69.59 -10.12 36.31
C LYS A 551 -70.90 -10.48 35.60
N GLU A 552 -71.32 -9.75 34.57
CA GLU A 552 -72.62 -9.95 33.91
C GLU A 552 -72.61 -10.97 32.77
N LYS A 553 -71.44 -11.39 32.27
CA LYS A 553 -71.35 -12.30 31.10
C LYS A 553 -71.11 -13.78 31.41
N LEU A 554 -71.16 -14.20 32.66
CA LEU A 554 -70.93 -15.60 33.09
C LEU A 554 -72.19 -16.33 33.60
N ILE A 555 -73.39 -15.76 33.45
CA ILE A 555 -74.65 -16.36 33.95
C ILE A 555 -75.48 -17.09 32.87
N PHE A 556 -75.17 -16.95 31.58
CA PHE A 556 -75.95 -17.59 30.50
C PHE A 556 -75.11 -18.46 29.56
N SER A 557 -74.84 -19.69 29.96
CA SER A 557 -74.63 -20.83 29.05
C SER A 557 -74.70 -22.14 29.83
N GLY A 558 -75.90 -22.67 30.02
CA GLY A 558 -76.15 -24.02 30.53
C GLY A 558 -75.92 -25.11 29.47
N PRO A 559 -75.78 -26.39 29.87
CA PRO A 559 -75.36 -27.48 29.00
C PRO A 559 -76.53 -28.05 28.15
N PRO A 560 -76.25 -28.68 26.98
CA PRO A 560 -77.26 -29.37 26.19
C PRO A 560 -77.48 -30.81 26.68
N GLN A 561 -78.72 -31.30 26.50
CA GLN A 561 -79.11 -32.72 26.59
C GLN A 561 -78.59 -33.52 25.41
#